data_AF-A0AAF0EGM8-F1
#
_entry.id   AF-A0AAF0EGM8-F1
#
_cell.length_a   1.000
_cell.length_b   1.000
_cell.length_c   1.000
_cell.angle_alpha   90.00
_cell.angle_beta   90.00
_cell.angle_gamma   90.00
#
_symmetry.space_group_name_H-M   'P 1'
#
loop_
_entity.id
_entity.type
_entity.pdbx_description
1 polymer ?
#
loop_
_entity_poly.entity_id
_entity_poly.type
_entity_poly.pdbx_seq_one_letter_code
_entity_poly.pdbx_strand_id
1 'polypeptide(L)'
;MVAPSEEGSLPPLQLQWKNPELLAFLGAQKGIVGTSQMVLDASNVMEYFSTSPFYDRRSNNEHVRMQSAALVGQIMATTSLSGAELMHTITKKQEEELKYVQALTTDDLRG
;
A
#
# COMPACT_ATOMS: atom_id res chain seq x y z
N MET A 1 4.33 -43.41 -14.08
CA MET A 1 5.02 -42.11 -14.15
C MET A 1 4.65 -41.35 -12.89
N VAL A 2 5.60 -41.19 -11.96
CA VAL A 2 5.39 -40.45 -10.70
C VAL A 2 5.67 -38.98 -11.00
N ALA A 3 4.72 -38.09 -10.70
CA ALA A 3 4.91 -36.66 -10.83
C ALA A 3 6.11 -36.23 -9.97
N PRO A 4 6.99 -35.34 -10.45
CA PRO A 4 8.11 -34.88 -9.64
C PRO A 4 7.57 -34.19 -8.39
N SER A 5 7.94 -34.70 -7.22
CA SER A 5 7.67 -34.08 -5.93
C SER A 5 8.34 -32.70 -5.91
N GLU A 6 7.58 -31.66 -5.54
CA GLU A 6 8.08 -30.31 -5.31
C GLU A 6 8.98 -30.26 -4.07
N GLU A 7 10.20 -30.80 -4.19
CA GLU A 7 11.24 -30.64 -3.17
C GLU A 7 11.71 -29.19 -3.17
N GLY A 8 11.21 -28.38 -2.23
CA GLY A 8 11.74 -27.05 -1.94
C GLY A 8 10.72 -26.01 -1.52
N SER A 9 9.43 -26.25 -1.71
CA SER A 9 8.39 -25.32 -1.26
C SER A 9 8.06 -25.56 0.22
N LEU A 10 8.71 -24.81 1.11
CA LEU A 10 8.30 -24.78 2.52
C LEU A 10 6.86 -24.25 2.61
N PRO A 11 5.98 -24.87 3.42
CA PRO A 11 4.63 -24.36 3.60
C PRO A 11 4.70 -22.89 4.08
N PRO A 12 3.82 -22.00 3.58
CA PRO A 12 3.87 -20.56 3.88
C PRO A 12 3.97 -20.22 5.38
N LEU A 13 3.38 -21.07 6.22
CA LEU A 13 3.38 -20.96 7.68
C LEU A 13 4.78 -21.11 8.33
N GLN A 14 5.77 -21.66 7.63
CA GLN A 14 7.14 -21.86 8.13
C GLN A 14 8.14 -20.83 7.58
N LEU A 15 7.71 -19.98 6.65
CA LEU A 15 8.56 -18.95 6.05
C LEU A 15 8.50 -17.68 6.89
N GLN A 16 9.65 -17.24 7.40
CA GLN A 16 9.80 -15.88 7.91
C GLN A 16 10.21 -14.97 6.75
N TRP A 17 9.40 -13.96 6.44
CA TRP A 17 9.72 -12.98 5.40
C TRP A 17 10.00 -11.60 6.00
N LYS A 18 11.07 -10.96 5.52
CA LYS A 18 11.42 -9.55 5.76
C LYS A 18 12.13 -8.97 4.54
N ASN A 19 11.99 -7.67 4.33
CA ASN A 19 12.72 -6.91 3.31
C ASN A 19 13.50 -5.76 3.97
N PRO A 20 14.76 -6.00 4.40
CA PRO A 20 15.54 -5.02 5.16
C PRO A 20 15.88 -3.78 4.34
N GLU A 21 16.07 -3.90 3.02
CA GLU A 21 16.39 -2.76 2.13
C GLU A 21 15.23 -1.76 2.07
N LEU A 22 14.00 -2.27 1.92
CA LEU A 22 12.82 -1.41 1.94
C LEU A 22 12.60 -0.77 3.31
N LEU A 23 12.87 -1.49 4.40
CA LEU A 23 12.83 -0.91 5.75
C LEU A 23 13.87 0.20 5.93
N ALA A 24 15.09 0.02 5.42
CA ALA A 24 16.12 1.05 5.47
C ALA A 24 15.70 2.30 4.68
N PHE A 25 15.13 2.12 3.48
CA PHE A 25 14.59 3.21 2.66
C PHE A 25 13.47 3.98 3.38
N LEU A 26 12.47 3.27 3.90
CA LEU A 26 11.35 3.88 4.63
C LEU A 26 11.83 4.61 5.90
N GLY A 27 12.83 4.05 6.58
CA GLY A 27 13.46 4.68 7.74
C GLY A 27 14.15 6.00 7.36
N ALA A 28 14.93 6.00 6.29
CA ALA A 28 15.59 7.18 5.76
C ALA A 28 14.58 8.27 5.31
N GLN A 29 13.50 7.88 4.64
CA GLN A 29 12.44 8.80 4.22
C GLN A 29 11.74 9.48 5.41
N LYS A 30 11.58 8.77 6.53
CA LYS A 30 11.04 9.33 7.77
C LYS A 30 12.06 10.14 8.59
N GLY A 31 13.32 10.18 8.18
CA GLY A 31 14.40 10.81 8.96
C GLY A 31 14.71 10.07 10.26
N ILE A 32 14.38 8.77 10.34
CA ILE A 32 14.68 7.93 11.49
C ILE A 32 16.15 7.48 11.39
N VAL A 33 17.00 7.98 12.29
CA VAL A 33 18.45 7.67 12.33
C VAL A 33 18.80 6.75 13.52
N GLY A 34 17.82 6.28 14.30
CA GLY A 34 18.05 5.53 15.54
C GLY A 34 17.20 4.27 15.71
N THR A 35 17.68 3.34 16.54
CA THR A 35 17.09 2.00 16.79
C THR A 35 15.78 2.00 17.59
N SER A 36 15.34 3.14 18.12
CA SER A 36 14.16 3.22 19.01
C SER A 36 12.86 3.69 18.34
N GLN A 37 12.86 4.02 17.05
CA GLN A 37 11.64 4.46 16.35
C GLN A 37 11.13 3.37 15.42
N MET A 38 9.80 3.16 15.43
CA MET A 38 9.15 2.22 14.52
C MET A 38 9.18 2.79 13.10
N VAL A 39 9.90 2.10 12.21
CA VAL A 39 9.95 2.43 10.78
C VAL A 39 8.58 2.24 10.13
N LEU A 40 7.87 1.16 10.51
CA LEU A 40 6.55 0.84 10.03
C LEU A 40 5.47 1.46 10.94
N ASP A 41 4.48 2.11 10.33
CA ASP A 41 3.27 2.59 10.99
C ASP A 41 2.07 2.45 10.05
N ALA A 42 0.92 2.97 10.47
CA ALA A 42 -0.32 2.88 9.70
C ALA A 42 -0.21 3.48 8.28
N SER A 43 0.73 4.40 8.04
CA SER A 43 0.86 5.06 6.74
C SER A 43 1.58 4.18 5.69
N ASN A 44 2.45 3.25 6.11
CA ASN A 44 3.32 2.52 5.19
C ASN A 44 3.34 0.99 5.40
N VAL A 45 2.75 0.48 6.48
CA VAL A 45 2.79 -0.96 6.78
C VAL A 45 2.11 -1.80 5.70
N MET A 46 1.03 -1.31 5.10
CA MET A 46 0.32 -2.02 4.04
C MET A 46 1.09 -2.03 2.73
N GLU A 47 1.83 -0.96 2.42
CA GLU A 47 2.72 -0.90 1.26
C GLU A 47 3.89 -1.87 1.45
N TYR A 48 4.54 -1.85 2.62
CA TYR A 48 5.59 -2.81 2.96
C TYR A 48 5.09 -4.25 2.85
N PHE A 49 3.93 -4.56 3.46
CA PHE A 49 3.35 -5.89 3.42
C PHE A 49 2.96 -6.33 2.00
N SER A 50 2.62 -5.40 1.10
CA SER A 50 2.30 -5.74 -0.30
C SER A 50 3.47 -6.34 -1.09
N THR A 51 4.69 -6.16 -0.61
CA THR A 51 5.90 -6.78 -1.20
C THR A 51 6.17 -8.21 -0.68
N SER A 52 5.39 -8.66 0.30
CA SER A 52 5.49 -9.98 0.91
C SER A 52 4.97 -11.08 -0.02
N PRO A 53 5.57 -12.29 -0.01
CA PRO A 53 4.99 -13.46 -0.67
C PRO A 53 3.65 -13.88 -0.08
N PHE A 54 3.31 -13.41 1.12
CA PHE A 54 2.01 -13.66 1.77
C PHE A 54 0.91 -12.70 1.33
N TYR A 55 1.23 -11.70 0.53
CA TYR A 55 0.26 -10.73 0.07
C TYR A 55 -0.55 -11.27 -1.12
N ASP A 56 -1.86 -11.36 -0.95
CA ASP A 56 -2.76 -11.75 -2.04
C ASP A 56 -3.05 -10.56 -2.96
N ARG A 57 -2.62 -10.66 -4.22
CA ARG A 57 -2.92 -9.68 -5.28
C ARG A 57 -4.39 -9.68 -5.71
N ARG A 58 -5.22 -10.58 -5.20
CA ARG A 58 -6.68 -10.55 -5.38
C ARG A 58 -7.40 -9.96 -4.17
N SER A 59 -6.66 -9.51 -3.15
CA SER A 59 -7.25 -8.90 -1.96
C SER A 59 -7.90 -7.55 -2.27
N ASN A 60 -8.90 -7.18 -1.48
CA ASN A 60 -9.54 -5.86 -1.59
C ASN A 60 -8.54 -4.70 -1.42
N ASN A 61 -7.48 -4.91 -0.62
CA ASN A 61 -6.41 -3.92 -0.46
C ASN A 61 -5.64 -3.67 -1.77
N GLU A 62 -5.51 -4.69 -2.63
CA GLU A 62 -4.93 -4.51 -3.97
C GLU A 62 -5.84 -3.66 -4.83
N HIS A 63 -7.14 -3.96 -4.83
CA HIS A 63 -8.12 -3.20 -5.61
C HIS A 63 -8.15 -1.73 -5.21
N VAL A 64 -8.16 -1.42 -3.91
CA VAL A 64 -8.11 -0.04 -3.42
C VAL A 64 -6.81 0.65 -3.84
N ARG A 65 -5.66 -0.04 -3.74
CA ARG A 65 -4.38 0.52 -4.18
C ARG A 65 -4.35 0.79 -5.69
N MET A 66 -4.91 -0.11 -6.51
CA MET A 66 -5.04 0.09 -7.95
C MET A 66 -5.96 1.26 -8.29
N GLN A 67 -7.08 1.43 -7.58
CA GLN A 67 -7.97 2.58 -7.75
C GLN A 67 -7.26 3.90 -7.44
N SER A 68 -6.51 3.95 -6.34
CA SER A 68 -5.68 5.12 -5.98
C SER A 68 -4.63 5.42 -7.04
N ALA A 69 -3.93 4.42 -7.56
CA ALA A 69 -2.94 4.59 -8.63
C ALA A 69 -3.57 5.07 -9.94
N ALA A 70 -4.74 4.52 -10.31
CA ALA A 70 -5.47 4.95 -11.50
C ALA A 70 -5.95 6.41 -11.38
N LEU A 71 -6.46 6.81 -10.21
CA LEU A 71 -6.86 8.18 -9.94
C LEU A 71 -5.68 9.15 -10.08
N VAL A 72 -4.53 8.83 -9.49
CA VAL A 72 -3.31 9.63 -9.63
C VAL A 72 -2.88 9.74 -11.09
N GLY A 73 -2.85 8.61 -11.81
CA GLY A 73 -2.51 8.58 -13.23
C GLY A 73 -3.45 9.43 -14.09
N GLN A 74 -4.75 9.42 -13.78
CA GLN A 74 -5.74 10.26 -14.45
C GLN A 74 -5.48 11.75 -14.20
N ILE A 75 -5.19 12.14 -12.96
CA ILE A 75 -4.87 13.54 -12.64
C ILE A 75 -3.61 13.97 -13.39
N MET A 76 -2.55 13.15 -13.38
CA MET A 76 -1.32 13.41 -14.14
C MET A 76 -1.55 13.55 -15.63
N ALA A 77 -2.41 12.74 -16.23
CA ALA A 77 -2.68 12.77 -17.67
C ALA A 77 -3.55 13.95 -18.11
N THR A 78 -4.44 14.44 -17.23
CA THR A 78 -5.46 15.45 -17.59
C THR A 78 -5.10 16.87 -17.14
N THR A 79 -4.10 17.01 -16.28
CA THR A 79 -3.83 18.27 -15.58
C THR A 79 -2.48 18.82 -16.02
N SER A 80 -2.50 19.87 -16.85
CA SER A 80 -1.30 20.65 -17.21
C SER A 80 -0.98 21.69 -16.13
N LEU A 81 -0.69 21.24 -14.92
CA LEU A 81 -0.28 22.10 -13.80
C LEU A 81 1.20 21.90 -13.48
N SER A 82 1.81 22.87 -12.79
CA SER A 82 3.16 22.67 -12.23
C SER A 82 3.15 21.53 -11.21
N GLY A 83 4.31 20.87 -11.00
CA GLY A 83 4.37 19.67 -10.14
C GLY A 83 3.83 19.86 -8.72
N ALA A 84 3.97 21.06 -8.14
CA ALA A 84 3.46 21.37 -6.80
C ALA A 84 1.91 21.48 -6.78
N GLU A 85 1.33 22.14 -7.78
CA GLU A 85 -0.11 22.29 -7.93
C GLU A 85 -0.79 20.95 -8.27
N LEU A 86 -0.11 20.11 -9.04
CA LEU A 86 -0.53 18.74 -9.33
C LEU A 86 -0.62 17.91 -8.04
N MET A 87 0.44 17.91 -7.22
CA MET A 87 0.44 17.18 -5.95
C MET A 87 -0.66 17.65 -5.00
N HIS A 88 -0.88 18.96 -4.89
CA HIS A 88 -1.98 19.50 -4.10
C HIS A 88 -3.36 19.02 -4.60
N THR A 89 -3.54 18.97 -5.92
CA THR A 89 -4.78 18.48 -6.55
C THR A 89 -4.99 16.99 -6.26
N ILE A 90 -3.93 16.18 -6.32
CA ILE A 90 -3.96 14.75 -5.97
C ILE A 90 -4.40 14.57 -4.52
N THR A 91 -3.73 15.24 -3.57
CA THR A 91 -4.05 15.10 -2.14
C THR A 91 -5.50 15.49 -1.85
N LYS A 92 -5.97 16.60 -2.42
CA LYS A 92 -7.34 17.07 -2.22
C LYS A 92 -8.38 16.06 -2.73
N LYS A 93 -8.17 15.52 -3.94
CA LYS A 93 -9.05 14.50 -4.53
C LYS A 93 -9.09 13.23 -3.68
N GLN A 94 -7.94 12.77 -3.19
CA GLN A 94 -7.86 11.60 -2.32
C GLN A 94 -8.61 11.82 -0.99
N GLU A 95 -8.49 13.00 -0.39
CA GLU A 95 -9.23 13.34 0.84
C GLU A 95 -10.75 13.37 0.62
N GLU A 96 -11.21 13.89 -0.52
CA GLU A 96 -12.63 13.92 -0.88
C GLU A 96 -13.21 12.50 -1.03
N GLU A 97 -12.50 11.62 -1.73
CA GLU A 97 -12.89 10.20 -1.88
C GLU A 97 -12.91 9.47 -0.53
N LEU A 98 -11.91 9.69 0.33
CA LEU A 98 -11.87 9.11 1.67
C LEU A 98 -13.06 9.54 2.52
N LYS A 99 -13.43 10.83 2.47
CA LYS A 99 -14.61 11.36 3.17
C LYS A 99 -15.91 10.75 2.62
N TYR A 100 -16.01 10.57 1.30
CA TYR A 100 -17.17 9.95 0.66
C TYR A 100 -17.35 8.50 1.10
N VAL A 101 -16.27 7.70 1.07
CA VAL A 101 -16.28 6.31 1.54
C VAL A 101 -16.63 6.24 3.03
N GLN A 102 -16.04 7.11 3.85
CA GLN A 102 -16.34 7.16 5.27
C GLN A 102 -17.83 7.45 5.52
N ALA A 103 -18.42 8.42 4.80
CA ALA A 103 -19.83 8.74 4.90
C ALA A 103 -20.73 7.54 4.59
N LEU A 104 -20.45 6.81 3.49
CA LEU A 104 -21.17 5.58 3.13
C LEU A 104 -21.12 4.53 4.24
N THR A 105 -19.95 4.33 4.86
CA THR A 105 -19.80 3.34 5.94
C THR A 105 -20.47 3.74 7.26
N THR A 106 -20.64 5.03 7.53
CA THR A 106 -21.33 5.50 8.74
C THR A 106 -22.86 5.45 8.63
N ASP A 107 -23.42 5.58 7.42
CA ASP A 107 -24.86 5.47 7.20
C ASP A 107 -25.35 4.01 7.32
N ASP A 108 -24.54 3.03 6.90
CA ASP A 108 -24.84 1.59 7.05
C ASP A 108 -24.87 1.10 8.50
N LEU A 109 -24.30 1.85 9.46
CA LEU A 109 -24.29 1.50 10.89
C LEU A 109 -25.45 2.13 11.68
N ARG A 110 -26.32 2.92 11.04
CA ARG A 110 -27.51 3.55 11.64
C ARG A 110 -28.85 2.98 11.17
N GLY A 111 -28.83 1.98 10.27
CA GLY A 111 -29.99 1.16 9.90
C GLY A 111 -30.08 -0.12 10.71
#